data_AF-A0A5C0ZKQ2-F1
#
_entry.id   AF-A0A5C0ZKQ2-F1
#
_cell.length_a   1.000
_cell.length_b   1.000
_cell.length_c   1.000
_cell.angle_alpha   90.00
_cell.angle_beta   90.00
_cell.angle_gamma   90.00
#
_symmetry.space_group_name_H-M   'P 1'
#
loop_
_entity.id
_entity.type
_entity.pdbx_description
1 polymer ?
#
loop_
_entity_poly.entity_id
_entity_poly.type
_entity_poly.pdbx_seq_one_letter_code
_entity_poly.pdbx_strand_id
1 'polypeptide(L)' 'MDVKEFLKTNPDINLASIASKMWPTNKSAKTYLSRKLSGEGDRPWTDKDSAKAKEVLKQLSDEIQRLLK' A
#
# COMPACT_ATOMS: atom_id res chain seq x y z
N MET A 1 9.16 0.97 -13.07
CA MET A 1 8.09 1.37 -12.14
C MET A 1 8.37 0.73 -10.79
N ASP A 2 8.57 1.54 -9.76
CA ASP A 2 8.66 1.02 -8.40
C ASP A 2 7.26 0.88 -7.76
N VAL A 3 7.19 0.26 -6.58
CA VAL A 3 5.90 0.02 -5.90
C VAL A 3 5.24 1.33 -5.44
N LYS A 4 6.02 2.37 -5.15
CA LYS A 4 5.50 3.68 -4.74
C LYS A 4 4.80 4.35 -5.93
N GLU A 5 5.44 4.36 -7.10
CA GLU A 5 4.87 4.86 -8.35
C GLU A 5 3.61 4.07 -8.71
N PHE A 6 3.65 2.74 -8.64
CA PHE A 6 2.48 1.89 -8.90
C PHE A 6 1.28 2.31 -8.04
N LEU A 7 1.47 2.48 -6.73
CA LEU A 7 0.39 2.90 -5.82
C LEU A 7 -0.09 4.34 -6.08
N LYS A 8 0.73 5.21 -6.67
CA LYS A 8 0.34 6.58 -7.02
C LYS A 8 -0.44 6.67 -8.32
N THR A 9 -0.10 5.85 -9.31
CA THR A 9 -0.60 6.00 -10.68
C THR A 9 -1.77 5.07 -11.03
N ASN A 10 -2.08 4.08 -10.19
CA ASN A 10 -3.15 3.11 -10.44
C ASN A 10 -4.38 3.43 -9.56
N PRO A 11 -5.38 4.17 -10.08
CA PRO A 11 -6.56 4.60 -9.30
C PRO A 11 -7.46 3.44 -8.88
N ASP A 12 -7.39 2.30 -9.59
CA ASP A 12 -8.19 1.10 -9.30
C ASP A 12 -7.73 0.40 -8.00
N ILE A 13 -6.54 0.71 -7.50
CA ILE A 13 -6.03 0.15 -6.25
C ILE A 13 -6.68 0.88 -5.07
N ASN A 14 -7.42 0.13 -4.26
CA ASN A 14 -7.97 0.63 -3.02
C ASN A 14 -6.88 0.84 -1.96
N LEU A 15 -6.31 2.05 -1.93
CA LEU A 15 -5.26 2.45 -0.98
C LEU A 15 -5.68 2.31 0.50
N ALA A 16 -6.98 2.39 0.81
CA ALA A 16 -7.43 2.21 2.19
C ALA A 16 -7.22 0.77 2.67
N SER A 17 -7.49 -0.20 1.80
CA SER A 17 -7.30 -1.63 2.07
C SER A 17 -5.80 -1.99 2.14
N ILE A 18 -4.99 -1.44 1.23
CA ILE A 18 -3.53 -1.62 1.28
C ILE A 18 -2.98 -1.07 2.60
N ALA A 19 -3.38 0.14 2.96
CA ALA A 19 -2.89 0.80 4.17
C ALA A 19 -3.28 0.04 5.45
N SER A 20 -4.51 -0.45 5.55
CA SER A 20 -4.95 -1.20 6.74
C SER A 20 -4.17 -2.50 6.91
N LYS A 21 -3.83 -3.20 5.82
CA LYS A 21 -2.95 -4.38 5.88
C LYS A 21 -1.50 -4.04 6.21
N MET A 22 -0.96 -2.91 5.71
CA MET A 22 0.41 -2.45 6.03
C MET A 22 0.58 -2.02 7.49
N TRP A 23 -0.47 -1.43 8.09
CA TRP A 23 -0.49 -0.92 9.46
C TRP A 23 -1.82 -1.25 10.17
N PRO A 24 -2.04 -2.50 10.60
CA PRO A 24 -3.34 -2.98 11.09
C PRO A 24 -3.83 -2.30 12.37
N THR A 25 -2.93 -1.76 13.18
CA THR A 25 -3.27 -1.06 14.43
C THR A 25 -3.47 0.45 14.23
N ASN A 26 -3.22 0.98 13.03
CA ASN A 26 -3.30 2.40 12.75
C ASN A 26 -4.69 2.77 12.19
N LYS A 27 -5.54 3.37 13.04
CA LYS A 27 -6.88 3.87 12.65
C LYS A 27 -6.85 4.89 11.50
N SER A 28 -5.73 5.58 11.31
CA SER A 28 -5.52 6.58 10.26
C SER A 28 -4.60 6.07 9.15
N ALA A 29 -4.48 4.74 8.96
CA ALA A 29 -3.57 4.13 8.00
C ALA A 29 -3.73 4.69 6.58
N LYS A 30 -4.98 4.90 6.09
CA LYS A 30 -5.22 5.47 4.76
C LYS A 30 -4.56 6.84 4.61
N THR A 31 -4.87 7.78 5.51
CA THR A 31 -4.27 9.12 5.51
C THR A 31 -2.76 9.06 5.66
N TYR A 32 -2.25 8.12 6.47
CA TYR A 32 -0.82 7.89 6.65
C TYR A 32 -0.13 7.45 5.35
N LEU A 33 -0.74 6.51 4.61
CA LEU A 33 -0.25 6.07 3.31
C LEU A 33 -0.27 7.22 2.30
N SER A 34 -1.37 7.96 2.21
CA SER A 34 -1.51 9.08 1.27
C SER A 34 -0.43 10.14 1.47
N ARG A 35 -0.12 10.52 2.72
CA ARG A 35 0.96 11.48 3.04
C ARG A 35 2.33 10.97 2.62
N LYS A 36 2.63 9.68 2.88
CA LYS A 36 3.88 9.06 2.44
C LYS A 36 4.02 9.04 0.91
N LEU A 37 2.92 8.85 0.19
CA LEU A 37 2.90 8.82 -1.28
C LEU A 37 2.99 10.23 -1.90
N SER A 38 2.34 11.23 -1.30
CA SER A 38 2.47 12.63 -1.75
C SER A 38 3.89 13.17 -1.52
N GLY A 39 4.58 12.66 -0.49
CA GLY A 39 5.88 13.18 -0.09
C GLY A 39 5.77 14.49 0.66
N GLU A 40 4.57 14.85 1.10
CA GLU A 40 4.30 16.06 1.87
C GLU A 40 4.45 15.77 3.38
N GLY A 41 5.23 16.61 4.06
CA GLY A 41 5.45 16.57 5.50
C GLY A 41 6.60 15.68 5.96
N ASP A 42 6.71 15.47 7.28
CA ASP A 42 7.91 14.93 7.93
C ASP A 42 8.08 13.40 7.83
N ARG A 43 7.30 12.74 6.98
CA ARG A 43 7.23 11.27 6.92
C ARG A 43 7.41 10.76 5.49
N PRO A 44 8.66 10.67 5.01
CA PRO A 44 8.94 10.20 3.67
C PRO A 44 8.56 8.72 3.49
N TRP A 45 8.42 8.33 2.23
CA TRP A 45 8.38 6.92 1.82
C TRP A 45 9.75 6.27 2.08
N THR A 46 9.76 5.08 2.68
CA THR A 46 10.97 4.35 3.07
C THR A 46 11.02 2.96 2.45
N ASP A 47 12.19 2.32 2.48
CA ASP A 47 12.35 0.94 2.01
C ASP A 47 11.46 -0.06 2.76
N LYS A 48 11.19 0.20 4.05
CA LYS A 48 10.26 -0.60 4.85
C LYS A 48 8.82 -0.47 4.32
N ASP A 49 8.43 0.71 3.86
CA ASP A 49 7.11 0.91 3.24
C ASP A 49 7.03 0.14 1.91
N SER A 50 8.09 0.19 1.10
CA SER A 50 8.20 -0.60 -0.13
C SER A 50 8.05 -2.10 0.12
N ALA A 51 8.76 -2.63 1.12
CA ALA A 51 8.70 -4.06 1.46
C ALA A 51 7.29 -4.49 1.88
N LYS A 52 6.68 -3.74 2.81
CA LYS A 52 5.31 -4.01 3.28
C LYS A 52 4.26 -3.90 2.18
N ALA A 53 4.36 -2.88 1.33
CA ALA A 53 3.43 -2.71 0.21
C ALA A 53 3.49 -3.91 -0.75
N LYS A 54 4.70 -4.37 -1.10
CA LYS A 54 4.90 -5.56 -1.94
C LYS A 54 4.32 -6.82 -1.30
N GLU A 55 4.54 -7.00 0.00
CA GLU A 55 3.98 -8.15 0.75
C GLU A 55 2.45 -8.16 0.70
N VAL A 56 1.82 -7.02 0.97
CA VAL A 56 0.35 -6.89 0.93
C VAL A 56 -0.20 -7.12 -0.48
N LEU A 57 0.43 -6.55 -1.50
CA LEU A 57 0.02 -6.76 -2.90
C LEU A 57 0.15 -8.23 -3.32
N LYS A 58 1.22 -8.90 -2.88
CA LYS A 58 1.41 -10.33 -3.11
C LYS A 58 0.31 -11.16 -2.44
N GLN A 59 0.01 -10.88 -1.17
CA GLN A 59 -1.07 -11.57 -0.46
C GLN A 59 -2.43 -11.42 -1.17
N LEU A 60 -2.75 -10.20 -1.64
CA LEU A 60 -3.96 -9.96 -2.41
C LEU A 60 -3.96 -10.73 -3.74
N SER A 61 -2.83 -10.78 -4.44
CA SER A 61 -2.69 -11.56 -5.66
C SER A 61 -2.92 -13.05 -5.38
N ASP A 62 -2.31 -13.60 -4.33
CA ASP A 62 -2.48 -15.00 -3.93
C ASP A 62 -3.94 -15.32 -3.56
N GLU A 63 -4.63 -14.41 -2.84
CA GLU A 63 -6.06 -14.52 -2.53
C GLU A 63 -6.92 -14.55 -3.81
N ILE A 64 -6.68 -13.65 -4.76
CA ILE A 64 -7.40 -13.60 -6.04
C ILE A 64 -7.15 -14.87 -6.85
N GLN A 65 -5.90 -15.34 -6.92
CA GLN A 65 -5.55 -16.57 -7.64
C GLN A 65 -6.23 -17.81 -7.06
N ARG A 66 -6.53 -17.83 -5.75
CA ARG A 66 -7.31 -18.91 -5.13
C ARG A 66 -8.79 -18.87 -5.51
N LEU A 67 -9.35 -17.69 -5.75
CA LEU A 67 -10.77 -17.54 -6.16
C LEU A 67 -11.02 -17.94 -7.62
N LEU A 68 -9.98 -17.88 -8.45
CA LEU A 68 -10.06 -18.22 -9.88
C LEU A 68 -9.80 -19.71 -10.17
N LYS A 69 -9.50 -20.50 -9.14
CA LYS A 69 -9.32 -21.96 -9.21
C LYS A 69 -10.60 -22.66 -8.81
#